data_AF-A0A8H4YC41-F1
#
_entry.id   AF-A0A8H4YC41-F1
#
_cell.length_a   1.000
_cell.length_b   1.000
_cell.length_c   1.000
_cell.angle_alpha   90.00
_cell.angle_beta   90.00
_cell.angle_gamma   90.00
#
_symmetry.space_group_name_H-M   'P 1'
#
loop_
_entity.id
_entity.type
_entity.pdbx_description
1 polymer ?
#
loop_
_entity_poly.entity_id
_entity_poly.type
_entity_poly.pdbx_seq_one_letter_code
_entity_poly.pdbx_strand_id
1 'polypeptide(L)'
;MAVAKDATLRHGLKELLLPLLKVYMKHMQLNPLRTKMMASGSMLTLTELLSSYLAYGRPGYGPTVTSRVPKMAFYGAFVSAPLSHLFVTAMQRIFQGRTGLAAKVLQSLLTYLLVLPVQNAVYLSSMAVIAGANTVQQVRGVLRTRLLSMMKVTWAVHPVITALVENVIPPLYRVLFLNMFGLCISTFFNTNAKKQRIAAARKQQELEDSRKDE
;
A
#
# COMPACT_ATOMS: atom_id res chain seq x y z
N MET A 1 -30.89 27.11 13.20
CA MET A 1 -29.65 27.02 14.03
C MET A 1 -28.63 26.00 13.50
N ALA A 2 -29.03 24.85 12.94
CA ALA A 2 -28.10 23.85 12.36
C ALA A 2 -27.35 24.33 11.09
N VAL A 3 -28.01 25.08 10.20
CA VAL A 3 -27.42 25.58 8.93
C VAL A 3 -26.29 26.60 9.16
N ALA A 4 -26.44 27.48 10.16
CA ALA A 4 -25.42 28.46 10.50
C ALA A 4 -24.17 27.77 11.06
N LYS A 5 -24.34 26.79 11.95
CA LYS A 5 -23.25 25.99 12.54
C LYS A 5 -22.45 25.24 11.47
N ASP A 6 -23.15 24.71 10.46
CA ASP A 6 -22.56 23.99 9.33
C ASP A 6 -21.79 24.91 8.36
N ALA A 7 -22.28 26.14 8.14
CA ALA A 7 -21.56 27.15 7.38
C ALA A 7 -20.27 27.62 8.09
N THR A 8 -20.32 27.80 9.42
CA THR A 8 -19.12 28.15 10.21
C THR A 8 -18.13 27.01 10.27
N LEU A 9 -18.61 25.76 10.40
CA LEU A 9 -17.75 24.57 10.38
C LEU A 9 -17.06 24.40 9.02
N ARG A 10 -17.81 24.55 7.92
CA ARG A 10 -17.26 24.50 6.55
C ARG A 10 -16.26 25.62 6.28
N HIS A 11 -16.49 26.81 6.83
CA HIS A 11 -15.56 27.93 6.72
C HIS A 11 -14.28 27.66 7.52
N GLY A 12 -14.38 27.24 8.79
CA GLY A 12 -13.23 26.88 9.62
C GLY A 12 -12.44 25.70 9.06
N LEU A 13 -13.11 24.70 8.48
CA LEU A 13 -12.45 23.58 7.82
C LEU A 13 -11.66 24.04 6.59
N LYS A 14 -12.20 24.97 5.79
CA LYS A 14 -11.50 25.55 4.64
C LYS A 14 -10.30 26.38 5.08
N GLU A 15 -10.43 27.21 6.11
CA GLU A 15 -9.36 28.02 6.70
C GLU A 15 -8.19 27.16 7.21
N LEU A 16 -8.46 25.96 7.73
CA LEU A 16 -7.43 25.01 8.15
C LEU A 16 -6.86 24.19 6.97
N LEU A 17 -7.74 23.65 6.13
CA LEU A 17 -7.35 22.71 5.07
C LEU A 17 -6.65 23.39 3.89
N LEU A 18 -7.04 24.61 3.52
CA LEU A 18 -6.44 25.34 2.40
C LEU A 18 -4.95 25.65 2.61
N PRO A 19 -4.51 26.23 3.75
CA PRO A 19 -3.09 26.45 4.00
C PRO A 19 -2.32 25.14 4.17
N LEU A 20 -2.89 24.13 4.83
CA LEU A 20 -2.29 22.78 4.92
C LEU A 20 -2.08 22.17 3.53
N LEU A 21 -3.07 22.29 2.65
CA LEU A 21 -2.99 21.82 1.26
C LEU A 21 -1.95 22.62 0.47
N LYS A 22 -1.88 23.95 0.64
CA LYS A 22 -0.87 24.79 -0.01
C LYS A 22 0.55 24.43 0.44
N VAL A 23 0.76 24.20 1.75
CA VAL A 23 2.05 23.78 2.31
C VAL A 23 2.41 22.39 1.79
N TYR A 24 1.46 21.45 1.77
CA TYR A 24 1.64 20.12 1.19
C TYR A 24 2.03 20.19 -0.30
N MET A 25 1.31 20.97 -1.11
CA MET A 25 1.61 21.15 -2.53
C MET A 25 2.99 21.79 -2.74
N LYS A 26 3.35 22.79 -1.91
CA LYS A 26 4.67 23.42 -1.91
C LYS A 26 5.79 22.40 -1.60
N HIS A 27 5.61 21.56 -0.59
CA HIS A 27 6.59 20.50 -0.27
C HIS A 27 6.66 19.40 -1.34
N MET A 28 5.56 19.12 -2.02
CA MET A 28 5.51 18.17 -3.12
C MET A 28 6.29 18.66 -4.35
N GLN A 29 6.32 19.98 -4.59
CA GLN A 29 7.07 20.59 -5.68
C GLN A 29 8.56 20.80 -5.36
N LEU A 30 8.90 21.19 -4.12
CA LEU A 30 10.27 21.52 -3.74
C LEU A 30 11.15 20.29 -3.46
N ASN A 31 10.59 19.22 -2.87
CA ASN A 31 11.34 18.02 -2.52
C ASN A 31 10.50 16.75 -2.77
N PRO A 32 10.14 16.45 -4.04
CA PRO A 32 9.16 15.42 -4.38
C PRO A 32 9.53 14.03 -3.87
N LEU A 33 10.82 13.67 -3.88
CA LEU A 33 11.27 12.37 -3.39
C LEU A 33 11.16 12.26 -1.87
N ARG A 34 11.71 13.24 -1.11
CA ARG A 34 11.69 13.21 0.37
C ARG A 34 10.26 13.16 0.91
N THR A 35 9.37 13.97 0.35
CA THR A 35 7.96 13.99 0.74
C THR A 35 7.27 12.64 0.48
N LYS A 36 7.56 11.99 -0.66
CA LYS A 36 7.04 10.65 -0.97
C LYS A 36 7.58 9.57 -0.03
N MET A 37 8.88 9.66 0.33
CA MET A 37 9.50 8.74 1.28
C MET A 37 8.85 8.83 2.66
N MET A 38 8.69 10.04 3.20
CA MET A 38 8.03 10.25 4.50
C MET A 38 6.57 9.79 4.45
N ALA A 39 5.82 10.15 3.41
CA ALA A 39 4.43 9.75 3.26
C ALA A 39 4.28 8.23 3.19
N SER A 40 5.11 7.55 2.40
CA SER A 40 5.05 6.09 2.25
C SER A 40 5.43 5.36 3.55
N GLY A 41 6.50 5.82 4.23
CA GLY A 41 6.89 5.27 5.53
C GLY A 41 5.78 5.39 6.58
N SER A 42 5.17 6.58 6.70
CA SER A 42 4.05 6.81 7.62
C SER A 42 2.82 5.96 7.27
N MET A 43 2.48 5.86 5.99
CA MET A 43 1.32 5.08 5.54
C MET A 43 1.48 3.58 5.82
N LEU A 44 2.67 3.01 5.58
CA LEU A 44 2.92 1.60 5.88
C LEU A 44 3.03 1.33 7.38
N THR A 45 3.56 2.28 8.14
CA THR A 45 3.52 2.25 9.62
C THR A 45 2.08 2.17 10.11
N LEU A 46 1.22 3.08 9.64
CA LEU A 46 -0.19 3.11 10.00
C LEU A 46 -0.91 1.81 9.61
N THR A 47 -0.65 1.31 8.39
CA THR A 47 -1.22 0.04 7.90
C THR A 47 -0.80 -1.14 8.79
N GLU A 48 0.46 -1.21 9.21
CA GLU A 48 0.95 -2.28 10.10
C GLU A 48 0.33 -2.18 11.50
N LEU A 49 0.17 -0.98 12.05
CA LEU A 49 -0.48 -0.78 13.34
C LEU A 49 -1.96 -1.15 13.29
N LEU A 50 -2.71 -0.67 12.29
CA LEU A 50 -4.12 -0.99 12.11
C LEU A 50 -4.34 -2.48 11.87
N SER A 51 -3.53 -3.11 11.02
CA SER A 51 -3.66 -4.54 10.73
C SER A 51 -3.27 -5.41 11.93
N SER A 52 -2.29 -4.97 12.74
CA SER A 52 -1.96 -5.63 14.01
C SER A 52 -3.10 -5.49 15.00
N TYR A 53 -3.70 -4.31 15.13
CA TYR A 53 -4.88 -4.10 15.97
C TYR A 53 -6.07 -4.96 15.53
N LEU A 54 -6.37 -5.04 14.23
CA LEU A 54 -7.48 -5.85 13.72
C LEU A 54 -7.22 -7.37 13.75
N ALA A 55 -5.95 -7.79 13.76
CA ALA A 55 -5.56 -9.18 13.90
C ALA A 55 -5.49 -9.64 15.37
N TYR A 56 -5.00 -8.77 16.26
CA TYR A 56 -4.64 -9.11 17.64
C TYR A 56 -5.48 -8.41 18.71
N GLY A 57 -6.37 -7.48 18.35
CA GLY A 57 -7.11 -6.61 19.28
C GLY A 57 -8.17 -7.29 20.15
N ARG A 58 -8.17 -8.63 20.22
CA ARG A 58 -8.91 -9.37 21.25
C ARG A 58 -7.97 -9.67 22.43
N PRO A 59 -8.45 -9.58 23.69
CA PRO A 59 -7.63 -9.94 24.85
C PRO A 59 -6.95 -11.31 24.63
N GLY A 60 -5.62 -11.35 24.78
CA GLY A 60 -4.81 -12.57 24.66
C GLY A 60 -4.16 -12.87 23.30
N TYR A 61 -4.24 -11.98 22.28
CA TYR A 61 -3.74 -12.28 20.93
C TYR A 61 -2.41 -11.61 20.51
N GLY A 62 -1.75 -10.81 21.37
CA GLY A 62 -0.40 -10.28 21.14
C GLY A 62 -0.32 -8.75 20.96
N PRO A 63 0.90 -8.17 20.87
CA PRO A 63 1.08 -6.72 20.88
C PRO A 63 0.70 -6.06 19.55
N THR A 64 0.07 -4.89 19.63
CA THR A 64 -0.29 -4.05 18.47
C THR A 64 0.94 -3.38 17.84
N VAL A 65 1.95 -3.06 18.67
CA VAL A 65 3.26 -2.57 18.24
C VAL A 65 4.24 -3.73 18.25
N THR A 66 4.79 -4.04 17.08
CA THR A 66 5.74 -5.15 16.90
C THR A 66 7.03 -4.67 16.27
N SER A 67 8.08 -5.49 16.30
CA SER A 67 9.34 -5.23 15.59
C SER A 67 9.19 -5.09 14.07
N ARG A 68 8.01 -5.42 13.52
CA ARG A 68 7.69 -5.17 12.11
C ARG A 68 7.38 -3.71 11.80
N VAL A 69 6.88 -2.93 12.77
CA VAL A 69 6.51 -1.52 12.57
C VAL A 69 7.68 -0.69 12.02
N PRO A 70 8.88 -0.67 12.66
CA PRO A 70 10.02 0.07 12.10
C PRO A 70 10.51 -0.51 10.77
N LYS A 71 10.39 -1.82 10.54
CA LYS A 71 10.76 -2.46 9.27
C LYS A 71 9.83 -2.04 8.12
N MET A 72 8.54 -1.91 8.39
CA MET A 72 7.55 -1.41 7.42
C MET A 72 7.75 0.07 7.12
N ALA A 73 8.06 0.88 8.15
CA ALA A 73 8.41 2.28 7.99
C ALA A 73 9.63 2.43 7.07
N PHE A 74 10.69 1.66 7.35
CA PHE A 74 11.92 1.66 6.54
C PHE A 74 11.66 1.20 5.10
N TYR A 75 10.93 0.11 4.91
CA TYR A 75 10.55 -0.37 3.58
C TYR A 75 9.78 0.71 2.80
N GLY A 76 8.79 1.36 3.41
CA GLY A 76 8.03 2.44 2.76
C GLY A 76 8.93 3.61 2.35
N ALA A 77 9.74 4.10 3.28
CA ALA A 77 10.57 5.27 3.08
C ALA A 77 11.74 5.03 2.12
N PHE A 78 12.47 3.91 2.23
CA PHE A 78 13.75 3.72 1.57
C PHE A 78 13.73 2.71 0.41
N VAL A 79 12.66 1.92 0.29
CA VAL A 79 12.55 0.92 -0.78
C VAL A 79 11.38 1.26 -1.70
N SER A 80 10.16 1.29 -1.15
CA SER A 80 8.93 1.44 -1.94
C SER A 80 8.84 2.81 -2.62
N ALA A 81 9.02 3.91 -1.88
CA ALA A 81 8.88 5.26 -2.42
C ALA A 81 9.97 5.61 -3.45
N PRO A 82 11.28 5.35 -3.23
CA PRO A 82 12.30 5.63 -4.22
C PRO A 82 12.12 4.80 -5.50
N LEU A 83 11.79 3.52 -5.37
CA LEU A 83 11.54 2.64 -6.52
C LEU A 83 10.35 3.13 -7.35
N SER A 84 9.24 3.45 -6.69
CA SER A 84 8.05 3.98 -7.35
C SER A 84 8.35 5.32 -8.04
N HIS A 85 9.09 6.21 -7.37
CA HIS A 85 9.49 7.49 -7.96
C HIS A 85 10.33 7.30 -9.22
N LEU A 86 11.32 6.41 -9.18
CA LEU A 86 12.18 6.09 -10.31
C LEU A 86 11.36 5.62 -11.51
N PHE A 87 10.46 4.64 -11.32
CA PHE A 87 9.64 4.11 -12.41
C PHE A 87 8.67 5.14 -12.99
N VAL A 88 8.00 5.91 -12.13
CA VAL A 88 7.10 6.97 -12.59
C VAL A 88 7.86 8.02 -13.40
N THR A 89 9.03 8.46 -12.91
CA THR A 89 9.87 9.43 -13.63
C THR A 89 10.41 8.85 -14.93
N ALA A 90 10.81 7.57 -14.97
CA ALA A 90 11.25 6.90 -16.20
C ALA A 90 10.12 6.83 -17.24
N MET A 91 8.92 6.41 -16.84
CA MET A 91 7.76 6.38 -17.73
C MET A 91 7.37 7.77 -18.22
N GLN A 92 7.38 8.77 -17.34
CA GLN A 92 7.12 10.15 -17.73
C GLN A 92 8.13 10.60 -18.80
N ARG A 93 9.43 10.32 -18.62
CA ARG A 93 10.47 10.66 -19.61
C ARG A 93 10.26 9.98 -20.95
N ILE A 94 9.94 8.68 -20.97
CA ILE A 94 9.71 7.92 -22.21
C ILE A 94 8.52 8.47 -23.02
N PHE A 95 7.52 9.03 -22.33
CA PHE A 95 6.31 9.57 -22.93
C PHE A 95 6.28 11.11 -22.98
N GLN A 96 7.41 11.78 -22.71
CA GLN A 96 7.50 13.24 -22.82
C GLN A 96 7.09 13.69 -24.23
N GLY A 97 6.26 14.74 -24.29
CA GLY A 97 5.74 15.27 -25.55
C GLY A 97 4.62 14.45 -26.21
N ARG A 98 4.24 13.29 -25.69
CA ARG A 98 3.14 12.47 -26.23
C ARG A 98 1.85 12.68 -25.45
N THR A 99 0.96 13.55 -25.95
CA THR A 99 -0.28 13.93 -25.25
C THR A 99 -1.53 13.19 -25.72
N GLY A 100 -1.45 12.46 -26.84
CA GLY A 100 -2.58 11.74 -27.44
C GLY A 100 -3.15 10.64 -26.54
N LEU A 101 -4.43 10.32 -26.73
CA LEU A 101 -5.14 9.26 -25.98
C LEU A 101 -4.41 7.92 -26.08
N ALA A 102 -3.95 7.55 -27.29
CA ALA A 102 -3.19 6.33 -27.52
C ALA A 102 -1.89 6.27 -26.71
N ALA A 103 -1.18 7.40 -26.57
CA ALA A 103 0.04 7.48 -25.77
C ALA A 103 -0.23 7.30 -24.28
N LYS A 104 -1.32 7.89 -23.76
CA LYS A 104 -1.74 7.71 -22.37
C LYS A 104 -2.13 6.27 -22.07
N VAL A 105 -2.89 5.63 -22.96
CA VAL A 105 -3.27 4.22 -22.84
C VAL A 105 -2.03 3.33 -22.88
N LEU A 106 -1.11 3.56 -23.82
CA LEU A 106 0.12 2.79 -23.91
C LEU A 106 1.02 2.96 -22.68
N GLN A 107 1.17 4.18 -22.17
CA GLN A 107 1.92 4.45 -20.95
C GLN A 107 1.32 3.71 -19.75
N SER A 108 -0.01 3.69 -19.65
CA SER A 108 -0.74 2.95 -18.63
C SER A 108 -0.47 1.45 -18.73
N LEU A 109 -0.63 0.86 -19.92
CA LEU A 109 -0.40 -0.57 -20.16
C LEU A 109 1.04 -0.99 -19.84
N LEU A 110 2.04 -0.22 -20.28
CA LEU A 110 3.44 -0.51 -19.96
C LEU A 110 3.72 -0.43 -18.46
N THR A 111 3.06 0.50 -17.76
CA THR A 111 3.16 0.58 -16.29
C THR A 111 2.59 -0.70 -15.64
N TYR A 112 1.44 -1.19 -16.10
CA TYR A 112 0.83 -2.43 -15.57
C TYR A 112 1.61 -3.70 -15.91
N LEU A 113 2.25 -3.75 -17.08
CA LEU A 113 2.90 -4.96 -17.58
C LEU A 113 4.39 -5.05 -17.24
N LEU A 114 5.08 -3.92 -17.04
CA LEU A 114 6.52 -3.91 -16.78
C LEU A 114 6.85 -3.42 -15.37
N VAL A 115 6.25 -2.29 -14.98
CA VAL A 115 6.58 -1.62 -13.73
C VAL A 115 5.96 -2.34 -12.52
N LEU A 116 4.70 -2.76 -12.61
CA LEU A 116 4.04 -3.45 -11.50
C LEU A 116 4.62 -4.82 -11.15
N PRO A 117 4.98 -5.71 -12.09
CA PRO A 117 5.63 -6.98 -11.73
C PRO A 117 6.91 -6.78 -10.93
N VAL A 118 7.73 -5.79 -11.31
CA VAL A 118 8.98 -5.49 -10.59
C VAL A 118 8.67 -4.95 -9.20
N GLN A 119 7.74 -4.00 -9.07
CA GLN A 119 7.34 -3.48 -7.76
C GLN A 119 6.76 -4.58 -6.85
N ASN A 120 5.91 -5.45 -7.39
CA ASN A 120 5.33 -6.57 -6.64
C ASN A 120 6.38 -7.62 -6.25
N ALA A 121 7.37 -7.88 -7.11
CA ALA A 121 8.49 -8.75 -6.78
C ALA A 121 9.36 -8.16 -5.65
N VAL A 122 9.69 -6.87 -5.71
CA VAL A 122 10.43 -6.19 -4.64
C VAL A 122 9.63 -6.19 -3.33
N TYR A 123 8.32 -5.93 -3.40
CA TYR A 123 7.43 -6.00 -2.25
C TYR A 123 7.44 -7.39 -1.63
N LEU A 124 7.16 -8.45 -2.40
CA LEU A 124 7.12 -9.83 -1.90
C LEU A 124 8.48 -10.26 -1.33
N SER A 125 9.58 -9.86 -1.96
CA SER A 125 10.93 -10.12 -1.46
C SER A 125 11.16 -9.45 -0.11
N SER A 126 10.82 -8.16 0.00
CA SER A 126 10.94 -7.40 1.24
C SER A 126 10.05 -8.00 2.34
N MET A 127 8.83 -8.41 2.01
CA MET A 127 7.92 -9.04 2.95
C MET A 127 8.42 -10.40 3.44
N ALA A 128 9.11 -11.16 2.59
CA ALA A 128 9.75 -12.42 2.99
C ALA A 128 10.88 -12.15 3.99
N VAL A 129 11.76 -11.19 3.72
CA VAL A 129 12.85 -10.80 4.63
C VAL A 129 12.30 -10.27 5.96
N ILE A 130 11.27 -9.41 5.92
CA ILE A 130 10.60 -8.89 7.13
C ILE A 130 9.93 -10.02 7.93
N ALA A 131 9.51 -11.11 7.27
CA ALA A 131 8.98 -12.30 7.91
C ALA A 131 10.05 -13.25 8.47
N GLY A 132 11.34 -12.97 8.23
CA GLY A 132 12.45 -13.77 8.74
C GLY A 132 13.15 -14.63 7.69
N ALA A 133 12.84 -14.49 6.39
CA ALA A 133 13.61 -15.15 5.35
C ALA A 133 15.06 -14.63 5.35
N ASN A 134 16.00 -15.55 5.52
CA ASN A 134 17.42 -15.31 5.68
C ASN A 134 18.25 -15.87 4.50
N THR A 135 17.62 -16.56 3.54
CA THR A 135 18.29 -17.07 2.33
C THR A 135 17.60 -16.63 1.04
N VAL A 136 18.39 -16.53 -0.03
CA VAL A 136 17.88 -16.18 -1.38
C VAL A 136 16.91 -17.25 -1.89
N GLN A 137 17.11 -18.51 -1.52
CA GLN A 137 16.25 -19.63 -1.90
C GLN A 137 14.85 -19.49 -1.31
N GLN A 138 14.73 -19.08 -0.04
CA GLN A 138 13.44 -18.81 0.60
C GLN A 138 12.69 -17.66 -0.10
N VAL A 139 13.41 -16.57 -0.38
CA VAL A 139 12.83 -15.41 -1.10
C VAL A 139 12.36 -15.81 -2.51
N ARG A 140 13.19 -16.56 -3.25
CA ARG A 140 12.86 -17.07 -4.59
C ARG A 140 11.65 -18.01 -4.55
N GLY A 141 11.54 -18.83 -3.51
CA GLY A 141 10.37 -19.70 -3.29
C GLY A 141 9.08 -18.89 -3.11
N VAL A 142 9.12 -17.81 -2.32
CA VAL A 142 7.98 -16.88 -2.15
C VAL A 142 7.61 -16.23 -3.48
N LEU A 143 8.59 -15.75 -4.25
CA LEU A 143 8.32 -15.13 -5.55
C LEU A 143 7.65 -16.09 -6.53
N ARG A 144 8.19 -17.30 -6.68
CA ARG A 144 7.63 -18.31 -7.59
C ARG A 144 6.19 -18.69 -7.25
N THR A 145 5.87 -18.75 -5.96
CA THR A 145 4.55 -19.19 -5.48
C THR A 145 3.52 -18.05 -5.43
N ARG A 146 3.94 -16.82 -5.12
CA ARG A 146 3.01 -15.72 -4.84
C ARG A 146 2.95 -14.64 -5.91
N LEU A 147 4.01 -14.44 -6.70
CA LEU A 147 4.07 -13.32 -7.64
C LEU A 147 2.97 -13.43 -8.70
N LEU A 148 2.83 -14.60 -9.34
CA LEU A 148 1.83 -14.78 -10.39
C LEU A 148 0.40 -14.62 -9.85
N SER A 149 0.11 -15.18 -8.68
CA SER A 149 -1.19 -15.03 -8.01
C SER A 149 -1.48 -13.56 -7.69
N MET A 150 -0.49 -12.83 -7.19
CA MET A 150 -0.61 -11.39 -6.93
C MET A 150 -0.83 -10.59 -8.22
N MET A 151 -0.15 -10.94 -9.31
CA MET A 151 -0.32 -10.28 -10.61
C MET A 151 -1.70 -10.54 -11.21
N LYS A 152 -2.20 -11.78 -11.16
CA LYS A 152 -3.55 -12.12 -11.66
C LYS A 152 -4.63 -11.29 -10.97
N VAL A 153 -4.59 -11.20 -9.64
CA VAL A 153 -5.50 -10.35 -8.87
C VAL A 153 -5.34 -8.88 -9.26
N THR A 154 -4.10 -8.39 -9.35
CA THR A 154 -3.82 -7.01 -9.74
C THR A 154 -4.41 -6.67 -11.11
N TRP A 155 -4.19 -7.51 -12.12
CA TRP A 155 -4.68 -7.29 -13.48
C TRP A 155 -6.19 -7.44 -13.61
N ALA A 156 -6.83 -8.28 -12.82
CA ALA A 156 -8.29 -8.42 -12.82
C ALA A 156 -8.98 -7.24 -12.11
N VAL A 157 -8.45 -6.83 -10.96
CA VAL A 157 -9.07 -5.83 -10.09
C VAL A 157 -8.82 -4.40 -10.60
N HIS A 158 -7.66 -4.15 -11.19
CA HIS A 158 -7.29 -2.81 -11.64
C HIS A 158 -8.28 -2.16 -12.64
N PRO A 159 -8.65 -2.79 -13.78
CA PRO A 159 -9.57 -2.18 -14.74
C PRO A 159 -10.95 -1.94 -14.13
N VAL A 160 -11.40 -2.83 -13.24
CA VAL A 160 -12.69 -2.70 -12.55
C VAL A 160 -12.71 -1.46 -11.64
N ILE A 161 -11.67 -1.28 -10.82
CA ILE A 161 -11.57 -0.09 -9.94
C ILE A 161 -11.48 1.18 -10.77
N THR A 162 -10.63 1.20 -11.80
CA THR A 162 -10.44 2.40 -12.61
C THR A 162 -11.73 2.79 -13.34
N ALA A 163 -12.45 1.81 -13.92
CA ALA A 163 -13.75 2.05 -14.52
C ALA A 163 -14.75 2.60 -13.50
N LEU A 164 -14.83 2.03 -12.29
CA LEU A 164 -15.73 2.51 -11.24
C LEU A 164 -15.40 3.96 -10.84
N VAL A 165 -14.12 4.27 -10.65
CA VAL A 165 -13.67 5.60 -10.24
C VAL A 165 -13.92 6.64 -11.32
N GLU A 166 -13.71 6.30 -12.58
CA GLU A 166 -13.96 7.22 -13.69
C GLU A 166 -15.45 7.54 -13.87
N ASN A 167 -16.32 6.55 -13.68
CA ASN A 167 -17.77 6.70 -13.89
C ASN A 167 -18.50 7.30 -12.67
N VAL A 168 -18.05 7.02 -11.44
CA VAL A 168 -18.79 7.37 -10.22
C VAL A 168 -18.19 8.58 -9.49
N ILE A 169 -16.87 8.76 -9.53
CA ILE A 169 -16.18 9.73 -8.68
C ILE A 169 -15.81 10.99 -9.48
N PRO A 170 -16.20 12.20 -9.03
CA PRO A 170 -15.82 13.45 -9.70
C PRO A 170 -14.29 13.61 -9.76
N PRO A 171 -13.73 14.20 -10.84
CA PRO A 171 -12.28 14.26 -11.08
C PRO A 171 -11.43 14.77 -9.91
N LEU A 172 -11.95 15.77 -9.18
CA LEU A 172 -11.27 16.37 -8.03
C LEU A 172 -11.05 15.38 -6.87
N TYR A 173 -11.95 14.43 -6.68
CA TYR A 173 -11.93 13.50 -5.53
C TYR A 173 -11.29 12.16 -5.83
N ARG A 174 -11.03 11.83 -7.12
CA ARG A 174 -10.53 10.51 -7.53
C ARG A 174 -9.25 10.09 -6.83
N VAL A 175 -8.28 11.00 -6.74
CA VAL A 175 -6.98 10.72 -6.10
C VAL A 175 -7.15 10.46 -4.59
N LEU A 176 -7.97 11.26 -3.92
CA LEU A 176 -8.23 11.09 -2.49
C LEU A 176 -8.95 9.76 -2.23
N PHE A 177 -9.98 9.46 -3.03
CA PHE A 177 -10.72 8.20 -2.96
C PHE A 177 -9.81 6.99 -3.15
N LEU A 178 -8.95 7.00 -4.18
CA LEU A 178 -8.02 5.91 -4.46
C LEU A 178 -7.00 5.71 -3.33
N ASN A 179 -6.52 6.77 -2.69
CA ASN A 179 -5.63 6.65 -1.53
C ASN A 179 -6.33 6.02 -0.33
N MET A 180 -7.57 6.45 -0.03
CA MET A 180 -8.37 5.89 1.06
C MET A 180 -8.72 4.42 0.79
N PHE A 181 -9.19 4.11 -0.41
CA PHE A 181 -9.49 2.76 -0.85
C PHE A 181 -8.23 1.86 -0.77
N GLY A 182 -7.09 2.37 -1.27
CA GLY A 182 -5.80 1.70 -1.21
C GLY A 182 -5.37 1.40 0.23
N LEU A 183 -5.58 2.34 1.16
CA LEU A 183 -5.31 2.12 2.59
C LEU A 183 -6.20 1.02 3.18
N CYS A 184 -7.52 1.04 2.90
CA CYS A 184 -8.46 0.03 3.37
C CYS A 184 -8.11 -1.37 2.87
N ILE A 185 -7.87 -1.50 1.55
CA ILE A 185 -7.49 -2.77 0.93
C ILE A 185 -6.13 -3.27 1.45
N SER A 186 -5.14 -2.40 1.59
CA SER A 186 -3.83 -2.75 2.14
C SER A 186 -3.92 -3.26 3.57
N THR A 187 -4.75 -2.62 4.39
CA THR A 187 -5.02 -3.03 5.77
C THR A 187 -5.75 -4.36 5.81
N PHE A 188 -6.76 -4.56 4.96
CA PHE A 188 -7.49 -5.81 4.85
C PHE A 188 -6.58 -6.98 4.47
N PHE A 189 -5.78 -6.84 3.41
CA PHE A 189 -4.84 -7.89 2.99
C PHE A 189 -3.78 -8.18 4.06
N ASN A 190 -3.20 -7.17 4.70
CA ASN A 190 -2.25 -7.37 5.80
C ASN A 190 -2.89 -8.08 7.00
N THR A 191 -4.11 -7.70 7.36
CA THR A 191 -4.86 -8.33 8.46
C THR A 191 -5.12 -9.81 8.15
N ASN A 192 -5.60 -10.13 6.94
CA ASN A 192 -5.86 -11.51 6.54
C ASN A 192 -4.58 -12.34 6.49
N ALA A 193 -3.48 -11.77 5.97
CA ALA A 193 -2.18 -12.45 5.98
C ALA A 193 -1.69 -12.75 7.40
N LYS A 194 -1.89 -11.84 8.35
CA LYS A 194 -1.59 -12.07 9.78
C LYS A 194 -2.46 -13.18 10.36
N LYS A 195 -3.77 -13.15 10.14
CA LYS A 195 -4.72 -14.18 10.62
C LYS A 195 -4.37 -15.57 10.08
N GLN A 196 -4.06 -15.69 8.79
CA GLN A 196 -3.64 -16.96 8.18
C GLN A 196 -2.37 -17.53 8.81
N ARG A 197 -1.38 -16.69 9.14
CA ARG A 197 -0.15 -17.11 9.81
C ARG A 197 -0.40 -17.64 11.21
N ILE A 198 -1.26 -16.97 11.97
CA ILE A 198 -1.63 -17.40 13.34
C ILE A 198 -2.34 -18.76 13.27
N ALA A 199 -3.30 -18.92 12.36
CA ALA A 199 -4.00 -20.18 12.17
C ALA A 199 -3.05 -21.33 11.77
N ALA A 200 -2.09 -21.06 10.88
CA ALA A 200 -1.08 -22.04 10.49
C ALA A 200 -0.16 -22.43 11.66
N ALA A 201 0.28 -21.46 12.47
CA ALA A 201 1.12 -21.70 13.64
C ALA A 201 0.39 -22.53 14.71
N ARG A 202 -0.90 -22.23 14.98
CA ARG A 202 -1.72 -23.02 15.91
C ARG A 202 -1.88 -24.47 15.46
N LYS A 203 -2.18 -24.68 14.17
CA LYS A 203 -2.31 -26.02 13.60
C LYS A 203 -1.00 -26.81 13.71
N GLN A 204 0.16 -26.15 13.56
CA GLN A 204 1.45 -26.80 13.74
C GLN A 204 1.69 -27.19 15.20
N GLN A 205 1.35 -26.33 16.16
CA GLN A 205 1.46 -26.64 17.58
C GLN A 205 0.56 -27.83 17.97
N GLU A 206 -0.70 -27.83 17.54
CA GLU A 206 -1.64 -28.94 17.78
C GLU A 206 -1.11 -30.28 17.24
N LEU A 207 -0.48 -30.27 16.05
CA LEU A 207 0.15 -31.46 15.47
C LEU A 207 1.40 -31.90 16.25
N GLU A 208 2.21 -30.97 16.75
CA GLU A 208 3.39 -31.28 17.55
C GLU A 208 3.03 -31.84 18.93
N ASP A 209 1.98 -31.32 19.55
CA ASP A 209 1.51 -31.79 20.85
C ASP A 209 0.84 -33.17 20.72
N SER A 210 0.03 -33.39 19.68
CA SER A 210 -0.56 -34.71 19.39
C SER A 210 0.50 -35.80 19.15
N ARG A 211 1.68 -35.43 18.61
CA ARG A 211 2.80 -36.36 18.39
C ARG A 211 3.61 -36.64 19.66
N LYS A 212 3.50 -35.82 20.71
CA LYS A 212 4.19 -36.05 21.98
C LYS A 212 3.39 -36.94 22.92
N ASP A 213 2.07 -37.01 22.72
CA ASP A 213 1.14 -37.81 23.51
C ASP A 213 0.99 -39.25 22.97
N GLU A 214 1.63 -39.57 21.84
CA GLU A 214 1.69 -40.87 21.16
C GLU A 214 3.05 -41.55 21.36
#